data_AF-A0A1F2T6T0-F1
#
_entry.id   AF-A0A1F2T6T0-F1
#
_cell.length_a   1.000
_cell.length_b   1.000
_cell.length_c   1.000
_cell.angle_alpha   90.00
_cell.angle_beta   90.00
_cell.angle_gamma   90.00
#
_symmetry.space_group_name_H-M   'P 1'
#
loop_
_entity.id
_entity.type
_entity.pdbx_description
1 polymer ?
#
loop_
_entity_poly.entity_id
_entity_poly.type
_entity_poly.pdbx_seq_one_letter_code
_entity_poly.pdbx_strand_id
1 'polypeptide(L)'
;MLSTDISRRPFPNWAAVPMDVFEGWNNRHAADMSVTKRFSDRWQASATYGLGWYYDGQPNPRSGLDQVTFDVPPPLGEDYSLGAGDQRHRLEGGKGARGFFP
;
A
#
# COMPACT_ATOMS: atom_id res chain seq x y z
N MET A 1 -20.03 28.85 -11.99
CA MET A 1 -19.60 30.26 -12.05
C MET A 1 -19.12 30.64 -10.65
N LEU A 2 -17.82 30.66 -10.40
CA LEU A 2 -17.27 31.03 -9.08
C LEU A 2 -17.48 32.54 -8.88
N SER A 3 -18.15 32.93 -7.79
CA SER A 3 -18.30 34.34 -7.43
C SER A 3 -16.91 34.92 -7.16
N THR A 4 -16.48 35.84 -8.04
CA THR A 4 -15.23 36.59 -7.96
C THR A 4 -15.23 37.63 -6.84
N ASP A 5 -16.36 37.85 -6.18
CA ASP A 5 -16.50 38.79 -5.06
C ASP A 5 -16.20 38.08 -3.72
N ILE A 6 -14.99 38.32 -3.21
CA ILE A 6 -14.48 37.76 -1.94
C ILE A 6 -15.20 38.38 -0.74
N SER A 7 -15.68 39.62 -0.86
CA SER A 7 -16.26 40.39 0.25
C SER A 7 -17.64 39.88 0.70
N ARG A 8 -18.32 39.10 -0.15
CA ARG A 8 -19.62 38.48 0.19
C ARG A 8 -19.50 37.03 0.64
N ARG A 9 -18.28 36.53 0.84
CA ARG A 9 -18.09 35.17 1.37
C ARG A 9 -18.44 35.15 2.85
N PRO A 10 -19.11 34.10 3.35
CA PRO A 10 -19.34 33.91 4.79
C PRO A 10 -18.05 33.97 5.62
N PHE A 11 -16.92 33.59 5.00
CA PHE A 11 -15.57 33.69 5.56
C PHE A 11 -14.64 34.39 4.54
N PRO A 12 -14.55 35.73 4.56
CA PRO A 12 -13.83 36.52 3.53
C PRO A 12 -12.32 36.28 3.48
N ASN A 13 -11.74 35.82 4.59
CA ASN A 13 -10.31 35.50 4.70
C ASN A 13 -9.96 34.06 4.29
N TRP A 14 -10.96 33.22 4.00
CA TRP A 14 -10.71 31.84 3.58
C TRP A 14 -10.57 31.75 2.06
N ALA A 15 -9.46 31.16 1.62
CA ALA A 15 -9.25 30.73 0.24
C ALA A 15 -10.08 29.47 -0.06
N ALA A 16 -9.97 28.92 -1.27
CA ALA A 16 -10.58 27.63 -1.59
C ALA A 16 -10.06 26.56 -0.60
N VAL A 17 -10.97 25.95 0.16
CA VAL A 17 -10.65 24.84 1.05
C VAL A 17 -10.73 23.56 0.22
N PRO A 18 -9.61 22.87 -0.03
CA PRO A 18 -9.64 21.62 -0.77
C PRO A 18 -10.37 20.56 0.06
N MET A 19 -11.08 19.67 -0.65
CA MET A 19 -11.69 18.49 -0.06
C MET A 19 -10.89 17.29 -0.55
N ASP A 20 -10.26 16.59 0.39
CA ASP A 20 -9.58 15.32 0.11
C ASP A 20 -10.49 14.17 0.56
N VAL A 21 -10.74 13.23 -0.35
CA VAL A 21 -11.57 12.05 -0.10
C VAL A 21 -10.68 10.82 -0.19
N PHE A 22 -10.53 10.12 0.93
CA PHE A 22 -9.68 8.94 1.05
C PHE A 22 -10.54 7.67 1.03
N GLU A 23 -10.90 7.24 -0.17
CA GLU A 23 -11.76 6.07 -0.39
C GLU A 23 -11.04 4.89 -1.06
N GLY A 24 -9.74 5.03 -1.35
CA GLY A 24 -8.93 3.93 -1.83
C GLY A 24 -8.83 2.81 -0.79
N TRP A 25 -8.66 1.58 -1.25
CA TRP A 25 -8.51 0.38 -0.41
C TRP A 25 -7.26 -0.39 -0.80
N ASN A 26 -6.77 -1.22 0.13
CA ASN A 26 -5.58 -2.01 -0.09
C ASN A 26 -5.63 -3.34 0.68
N ASN A 27 -5.20 -4.43 0.03
CA ASN A 27 -5.21 -5.77 0.60
C ASN A 27 -3.86 -6.46 0.36
N ARG A 28 -3.42 -7.28 1.33
CA ARG A 28 -2.19 -8.07 1.22
C ARG A 28 -2.45 -9.54 1.51
N HIS A 29 -1.96 -10.40 0.62
CA HIS A 29 -1.91 -11.86 0.83
C HIS A 29 -0.45 -12.28 0.88
N ALA A 30 -0.04 -13.01 1.93
CA ALA A 30 1.35 -13.43 2.08
C ALA A 30 1.47 -14.81 2.72
N ALA A 31 2.57 -15.49 2.43
CA ALA A 31 2.96 -16.77 2.99
C ALA A 31 4.47 -16.76 3.26
N ASP A 32 4.86 -17.21 4.45
CA ASP A 32 6.25 -17.30 4.87
C ASP A 32 6.64 -18.75 5.17
N MET A 33 7.84 -19.14 4.73
CA MET A 33 8.44 -20.44 5.00
C MET A 33 9.78 -20.25 5.70
N SER A 34 9.91 -20.80 6.91
CA SER A 34 11.13 -20.70 7.72
C SER A 34 11.75 -22.07 7.94
N VAL A 35 13.05 -22.19 7.66
CA VAL A 35 13.84 -23.40 7.91
C VAL A 35 15.07 -23.07 8.75
N THR A 36 15.32 -23.91 9.75
CA THR A 36 16.56 -23.86 10.54
C THR A 36 17.18 -25.24 10.57
N LYS A 37 18.48 -25.32 10.24
CA LYS A 37 19.24 -26.57 10.25
C LYS A 37 20.47 -26.44 11.14
N ARG A 38 20.60 -27.36 12.09
CA ARG A 38 21.79 -27.55 12.92
C ARG A 38 22.58 -28.73 12.34
N PHE A 39 23.82 -28.48 11.98
CA PHE A 39 24.74 -29.49 11.46
C PHE A 39 25.58 -30.09 12.59
N SER A 40 26.02 -31.34 12.38
CA SER A 40 26.87 -32.09 13.31
C SER A 40 28.16 -31.34 13.63
N ASP A 41 28.74 -30.64 12.64
CA ASP A 41 30.05 -29.98 12.73
C ASP A 41 29.99 -28.62 13.46
N ARG A 42 29.07 -28.48 14.43
CA ARG A 42 28.84 -27.25 15.20
C ARG A 42 28.42 -26.04 14.36
N TRP A 43 27.97 -26.21 13.13
CA TRP A 43 27.39 -25.14 12.31
C TRP A 43 25.87 -25.09 12.42
N GLN A 44 25.31 -23.89 12.26
CA GLN A 44 23.88 -23.69 12.09
C GLN A 44 23.60 -22.74 10.93
N ALA A 45 22.48 -22.98 10.24
CA ALA A 45 21.96 -22.11 9.20
C ALA A 45 20.46 -21.91 9.41
N SER A 46 19.99 -20.70 9.11
CA SER A 46 18.57 -20.35 9.08
C SER A 46 18.26 -19.60 7.79
N ALA A 47 17.06 -19.83 7.27
CA ALA A 47 16.53 -19.09 6.14
C ALA A 47 15.01 -18.94 6.29
N THR A 48 14.50 -17.77 5.93
CA THR A 48 13.09 -17.44 5.85
C THR A 48 12.82 -16.89 4.46
N TYR A 49 11.85 -17.48 3.77
CA TYR A 49 11.41 -17.06 2.47
C TYR A 49 9.95 -16.62 2.55
N GLY A 50 9.70 -15.36 2.23
CA GLY A 50 8.37 -14.77 2.17
C GLY A 50 7.92 -14.57 0.74
N LEU A 51 6.67 -14.92 0.46
CA LEU A 51 5.94 -14.62 -0.77
C LEU A 51 4.74 -13.75 -0.44
N GLY A 52 4.47 -12.74 -1.26
CA GLY A 52 3.29 -11.90 -1.05
C GLY A 52 2.77 -11.25 -2.32
N TRP A 53 1.53 -10.80 -2.25
CA TRP A 53 0.90 -9.94 -3.24
C TRP A 53 0.20 -8.81 -2.51
N TYR A 54 0.50 -7.60 -2.95
CA TYR A 54 -0.08 -6.37 -2.44
C TYR A 54 -0.90 -5.72 -3.56
N TYR A 55 -2.19 -5.54 -3.30
CA TYR A 55 -3.13 -4.93 -4.23
C TYR A 55 -3.64 -3.61 -3.67
N ASP A 56 -3.71 -2.61 -4.53
CA ASP A 56 -4.33 -1.32 -4.27
C ASP A 56 -5.53 -1.16 -5.19
N GLY A 57 -6.58 -0.52 -4.69
CA GLY A 57 -7.75 -0.14 -5.46
C GLY A 57 -8.15 1.30 -5.24
N GLN A 58 -8.68 1.92 -6.29
CA GLN A 58 -9.18 3.28 -6.27
C GLN A 58 -10.63 3.27 -6.78
N PRO A 59 -11.56 3.98 -6.11
CA PRO A 59 -12.95 4.06 -6.54
C PRO A 59 -13.11 4.87 -7.84
N ASN A 60 -14.30 4.78 -8.46
CA ASN A 60 -14.68 5.67 -9.56
C ASN A 60 -14.54 7.16 -9.17
N PRO A 61 -14.21 8.02 -10.14
CA PRO A 61 -14.00 9.45 -9.89
C PRO A 61 -15.28 10.14 -9.43
N ARG A 62 -15.11 11.30 -8.80
CA ARG A 62 -16.20 12.13 -8.29
C ARG A 62 -16.41 13.38 -9.14
N SER A 63 -17.66 13.84 -9.19
CA SER A 63 -18.05 15.15 -9.68
C SER A 63 -18.65 15.96 -8.53
N GLY A 64 -17.83 16.78 -7.88
CA GLY A 64 -18.21 17.43 -6.63
C GLY A 64 -18.28 16.42 -5.49
N LEU A 65 -19.45 16.31 -4.85
CA LEU A 65 -19.67 15.39 -3.73
C LEU A 65 -20.10 13.99 -4.19
N ASP A 66 -20.59 13.86 -5.41
CA ASP A 66 -21.18 12.61 -5.91
C ASP A 66 -20.17 11.79 -6.71
N GLN A 67 -20.22 10.47 -6.55
CA GLN A 67 -19.46 9.55 -7.37
C GLN A 67 -20.12 9.40 -8.74
N VAL A 68 -19.31 9.37 -9.79
CA VAL A 68 -19.77 9.14 -11.15
C VAL A 68 -20.34 7.72 -11.26
N THR A 69 -21.52 7.59 -11.87
CA THR A 69 -22.24 6.32 -12.03
C THR A 69 -22.11 5.69 -13.42
N PHE A 70 -21.53 6.42 -14.38
CA PHE A 70 -21.22 5.90 -15.71
C PHE A 70 -19.85 5.23 -15.73
N ASP A 71 -19.66 4.29 -16.68
CA ASP A 71 -18.39 3.61 -16.86
C ASP A 71 -17.30 4.60 -17.31
N VAL A 72 -16.19 4.64 -16.56
CA VAL A 72 -15.06 5.52 -16.84
C VAL A 72 -13.90 4.64 -17.31
N PRO A 73 -13.39 4.85 -18.53
CA PRO A 73 -12.32 4.00 -19.04
C PRO A 73 -11.01 4.18 -18.25
N PRO A 74 -10.17 3.14 -18.15
CA PRO A 74 -8.84 3.25 -17.58
C PRO A 74 -7.99 4.33 -18.29
N PRO A 75 -7.09 5.05 -17.58
CA PRO A 75 -6.75 4.88 -16.17
C PRO A 75 -7.60 5.74 -15.21
N LEU A 76 -8.69 6.36 -15.69
CA LEU A 76 -9.45 7.35 -14.91
C LEU A 76 -10.59 6.75 -14.10
N GLY A 77 -11.00 5.51 -14.38
CA GLY A 77 -12.04 4.80 -13.66
C GLY A 77 -11.56 4.06 -12.43
N GLU A 78 -12.47 3.28 -11.83
CA GLU A 78 -12.15 2.34 -10.78
C GLU A 78 -11.09 1.33 -11.25
N ASP A 79 -10.07 1.11 -10.43
CA ASP A 79 -9.04 0.12 -10.68
C ASP A 79 -8.79 -0.69 -9.41
N TYR A 80 -8.42 -1.95 -9.59
CA TYR A 80 -7.91 -2.81 -8.54
C TYR A 80 -6.77 -3.65 -9.14
N SER A 81 -5.55 -3.25 -8.83
CA SER A 81 -4.36 -3.80 -9.45
C SER A 81 -3.23 -3.93 -8.43
N LEU A 82 -2.08 -4.44 -8.87
CA LEU A 82 -0.93 -4.58 -7.97
C LEU A 82 -0.40 -3.21 -7.58
N GLY A 83 -0.27 -3.00 -6.28
CA GLY A 83 0.22 -1.74 -5.75
C GLY A 83 1.67 -1.47 -6.16
N ALA A 84 2.03 -0.18 -6.25
CA ALA A 84 3.35 0.24 -6.69
C ALA A 84 4.50 -0.28 -5.81
N GLY A 85 4.22 -0.61 -4.54
CA GLY A 85 5.16 -1.17 -3.57
C GLY A 85 5.17 -2.70 -3.47
N ASP A 86 4.52 -3.43 -4.37
CA ASP A 86 4.41 -4.89 -4.32
C ASP A 86 5.79 -5.58 -4.35
N GLN A 87 6.25 -6.10 -3.21
CA GLN A 87 7.44 -6.95 -3.10
C GLN A 87 7.02 -8.41 -3.01
N ARG A 88 7.01 -9.10 -4.16
CA ARG A 88 6.46 -10.47 -4.24
C ARG A 88 7.29 -11.55 -3.55
N HIS A 89 8.58 -11.32 -3.38
CA HIS A 89 9.48 -12.28 -2.76
C HIS A 89 10.50 -11.56 -1.88
N ARG A 90 10.77 -12.16 -0.73
CA ARG A 90 11.86 -11.73 0.16
C ARG A 90 12.55 -12.95 0.74
N LEU A 91 13.88 -12.92 0.74
CA LEU A 91 14.72 -13.93 1.39
C LEU A 91 15.53 -13.26 2.50
N GLU A 92 15.45 -13.83 3.69
CA GLU A 92 16.26 -13.45 4.85
C GLU A 92 16.94 -14.71 5.37
N GLY A 93 18.20 -14.62 5.81
CA GLY A 93 18.91 -15.80 6.26
C GLY A 93 20.27 -15.51 6.88
N GLY A 94 20.77 -16.47 7.64
CA GLY A 94 22.02 -16.36 8.37
C GLY A 94 22.73 -17.70 8.52
N LYS A 95 24.05 -17.65 8.62
CA LYS A 95 24.92 -18.80 8.91
C LYS A 95 25.86 -18.42 10.05
N GLY A 96 26.02 -19.32 11.02
CA GLY A 96 26.93 -19.12 12.15
C GLY A 96 27.58 -20.42 12.62
N ALA A 97 28.79 -20.29 13.16
CA ALA A 97 29.40 -21.33 13.98
C ALA A 97 28.80 -21.26 15.38
N ARG A 98 28.51 -22.40 16.03
CA ARG A 98 28.08 -22.44 17.44
C ARG A 98 29.24 -21.99 18.32
N GLY A 99 29.28 -20.69 18.61
CA GLY A 99 30.03 -20.14 19.73
C GLY A 99 29.33 -20.56 21.02
N PHE A 100 30.04 -21.31 21.84
CA PHE A 100 29.69 -21.57 23.24
C PHE A 100 29.71 -20.22 23.95
N PHE A 101 28.53 -19.67 24.28
CA PHE A 101 28.46 -18.59 25.26
C PHE A 101 28.75 -19.23 26.63
N PRO A 102 29.61 -18.61 27.47
CA PRO A 102 29.96 -19.13 28.79
C PRO A 102 28.75 -19.21 29.72
#